data_AF-A0A9P6JBR4-F1
#
_entry.id   AF-A0A9P6JBR4-F1
#
_cell.length_a   1.000
_cell.length_b   1.000
_cell.length_c   1.000
_cell.angle_alpha   90.00
_cell.angle_beta   90.00
_cell.angle_gamma   90.00
#
_symmetry.space_group_name_H-M   'P 1'
#
loop_
_entity.id
_entity.type
_entity.pdbx_description
1 polymer ?
#
loop_
_entity_poly.entity_id
_entity_poly.type
_entity_poly.pdbx_seq_one_letter_code
_entity_poly.pdbx_strand_id
1 'polypeptide(L)'
;MGSFDLTQSYPRRSVSGSATTLIQLACDFDNRVYLLDVVALKQDCSERLAKILGNLFANPSVRKIAYDWGDDKARIEMTFPALQHKCYQMENLVDLRYVWLHYRYCGPATPYANRSSTTSNSSNNTYNNFHSVDNRTMLAEGPWRALRRVEIIAWSTLFTSPGLMSRCCAGGLSGMLIRLCGQRLDKTLQCSDWEHRPLTDQQKIYADARCLMDIHEILAKAQRIE
;
A
#
# COMPACT_ATOMS: atom_id res chain seq x y z
N MET A 1 19.05 29.00 16.15
CA MET A 1 18.31 29.25 14.89
C MET A 1 19.11 28.63 13.76
N GLY A 2 18.72 27.44 13.33
CA GLY A 2 19.19 26.81 12.10
C GLY A 2 17.95 26.40 11.32
N SER A 3 17.66 27.10 10.23
CA SER A 3 16.56 26.78 9.33
C SER A 3 16.83 25.41 8.71
N PHE A 4 16.05 24.40 9.09
CA PHE A 4 16.05 23.12 8.38
C PHE A 4 15.41 23.36 7.01
N ASP A 5 16.24 23.31 5.97
CA ASP A 5 15.80 23.31 4.60
C ASP A 5 15.13 21.96 4.28
N LEU A 6 13.80 21.98 4.21
CA LEU A 6 12.95 20.81 3.91
C LEU A 6 13.06 20.34 2.45
N THR A 7 13.99 20.89 1.66
CA THR A 7 14.24 20.46 0.27
C THR A 7 15.36 19.42 0.14
N GLN A 8 16.07 19.06 1.21
CA GLN A 8 17.04 17.96 1.17
C GLN A 8 16.33 16.60 1.12
N SER A 9 16.05 16.18 -0.11
CA SER A 9 15.75 14.80 -0.45
C SER A 9 16.82 13.89 0.16
N TYR A 10 16.40 13.00 1.05
CA TYR A 10 17.17 11.85 1.51
C TYR A 10 17.90 11.18 0.33
N PRO A 11 19.06 10.55 0.54
CA PRO A 11 19.74 9.82 -0.53
C PRO A 11 18.76 8.82 -1.12
N ARG A 12 18.24 9.12 -2.32
CA ARG A 12 17.43 8.21 -3.11
C ARG A 12 18.26 6.93 -3.17
N ARG A 13 17.70 5.78 -2.76
CA ARG A 13 18.23 4.51 -3.24
C ARG A 13 18.42 4.70 -4.74
N SER A 14 19.62 4.44 -5.25
CA SER A 14 19.86 4.46 -6.69
C SER A 14 18.74 3.64 -7.33
N VAL A 15 17.88 4.28 -8.10
CA VAL A 15 16.78 3.58 -8.77
C VAL A 15 17.41 2.83 -9.93
N SER A 16 18.09 1.71 -9.66
CA SER A 16 18.31 0.67 -10.65
C SER A 16 16.99 -0.09 -10.75
N GLY A 17 16.01 0.50 -11.42
CA GLY A 17 14.68 -0.08 -11.58
C GLY A 17 14.21 0.06 -13.02
N SER A 18 13.56 -1.00 -13.54
CA SER A 18 12.79 -0.92 -14.76
C SER A 18 11.65 0.09 -14.62
N ALA A 19 11.20 0.64 -15.76
CA ALA A 19 10.03 1.52 -15.82
C ALA A 19 8.77 0.79 -15.30
N THR A 20 7.76 1.56 -14.90
CA THR A 20 6.45 1.03 -14.51
C THR A 20 5.84 0.29 -15.70
N THR A 21 5.52 -0.99 -15.52
CA THR A 21 4.94 -1.85 -16.56
C THR A 21 3.43 -1.97 -16.45
N LEU A 22 2.89 -1.86 -15.24
CA LEU A 22 1.48 -2.00 -14.91
C LEU A 22 1.14 -1.05 -13.76
N ILE A 23 -0.03 -0.41 -13.83
CA ILE A 23 -0.62 0.32 -12.70
C ILE A 23 -1.95 -0.34 -12.35
N GLN A 24 -2.16 -0.62 -11.08
CA GLN A 24 -3.37 -1.25 -10.55
C GLN A 24 -4.17 -0.19 -9.80
N LEU A 25 -5.44 0.01 -10.17
CA LEU A 25 -6.34 0.92 -9.49
C LEU A 25 -7.57 0.15 -9.01
N ALA A 26 -7.61 -0.14 -7.71
CA ALA A 26 -8.78 -0.70 -7.05
C ALA A 26 -9.76 0.45 -6.73
N CYS A 27 -10.99 0.34 -7.22
CA CYS A 27 -12.03 1.34 -7.08
C CYS A 27 -13.17 0.85 -6.18
N ASP A 28 -13.58 1.68 -5.23
CA ASP A 28 -14.69 1.36 -4.31
C ASP A 28 -16.06 1.52 -4.96
N PHE A 29 -16.22 2.55 -5.80
CA PHE A 29 -17.52 2.93 -6.35
C PHE A 29 -18.18 1.83 -7.19
N ASP A 30 -17.41 1.00 -7.89
CA ASP A 30 -17.88 -0.08 -8.74
C ASP A 30 -17.32 -1.46 -8.37
N ASN A 31 -16.55 -1.53 -7.28
CA ASN A 31 -15.90 -2.75 -6.81
C ASN A 31 -15.02 -3.43 -7.88
N ARG A 32 -14.36 -2.66 -8.75
CA ARG A 32 -13.46 -3.18 -9.79
C ARG A 32 -12.01 -2.86 -9.50
N VAL A 33 -11.12 -3.66 -10.10
CA VAL A 33 -9.70 -3.33 -10.24
C VAL A 33 -9.39 -3.09 -11.72
N TYR A 34 -8.90 -1.90 -12.00
CA TYR A 34 -8.43 -1.54 -13.33
C TYR A 34 -6.93 -1.82 -13.43
N LEU A 35 -6.57 -2.64 -14.41
CA LEU A 35 -5.18 -2.95 -14.76
C LEU A 35 -4.80 -2.09 -15.96
N LEU A 36 -4.04 -1.02 -15.72
CA LEU A 36 -3.55 -0.12 -16.75
C LEU A 36 -2.23 -0.67 -17.28
N ASP A 37 -2.26 -1.25 -18.47
CA ASP A 37 -1.08 -1.74 -19.17
C ASP A 37 -0.21 -0.57 -19.63
N VAL A 38 0.77 -0.19 -18.81
CA VAL A 38 1.62 0.97 -19.08
C VAL A 38 2.52 0.75 -20.29
N VAL A 39 2.95 -0.50 -20.54
CA VAL A 39 3.77 -0.84 -21.71
C VAL A 39 3.02 -0.50 -23.00
N ALA A 40 1.76 -0.92 -23.12
CA ALA A 40 0.93 -0.60 -24.27
C ALA A 40 0.51 0.88 -24.29
N LEU A 41 -0.04 1.39 -23.19
CA LEU A 41 -0.60 2.75 -23.13
C LEU A 41 0.43 3.85 -23.31
N LYS A 42 1.70 3.63 -22.92
CA LYS A 42 2.78 4.61 -23.14
C LYS A 42 3.13 4.75 -24.63
N GLN A 43 2.95 3.71 -25.43
CA GLN A 43 3.18 3.79 -26.88
C GLN A 43 2.10 4.63 -27.56
N ASP A 44 0.84 4.46 -27.13
CA ASP A 44 -0.30 5.07 -27.82
C ASP A 44 -0.70 6.45 -27.28
N CYS A 45 -0.57 6.66 -25.97
CA CYS A 45 -1.20 7.82 -25.32
C CYS A 45 -0.49 8.31 -24.04
N SER A 46 0.86 8.24 -24.00
CA SER A 46 1.68 8.60 -22.83
C SER A 46 1.30 9.92 -22.15
N GLU A 47 1.19 11.03 -22.90
CA GLU A 47 0.87 12.35 -22.33
C GLU A 47 -0.53 12.41 -21.73
N ARG A 48 -1.51 11.83 -22.44
CA ARG A 48 -2.90 11.75 -21.97
C ARG A 48 -2.98 10.91 -20.71
N LEU A 49 -2.30 9.76 -20.67
CA LEU A 49 -2.24 8.91 -19.49
C LEU A 49 -1.58 9.64 -18.31
N ALA A 50 -0.45 10.30 -18.52
CA ALA A 50 0.21 11.10 -17.49
C ALA A 50 -0.72 12.20 -16.95
N LYS A 51 -1.46 12.90 -17.81
CA LYS A 51 -2.44 13.91 -17.40
C LYS A 51 -3.59 13.31 -16.57
N ILE A 52 -4.12 12.15 -16.97
CA ILE A 52 -5.19 11.46 -16.22
C ILE A 52 -4.68 11.03 -14.84
N LEU A 53 -3.52 10.38 -14.77
CA LEU A 53 -2.90 9.97 -13.51
C LEU A 53 -2.59 11.17 -12.62
N GLY A 54 -2.02 12.23 -13.18
CA GLY A 54 -1.71 13.45 -12.45
C GLY A 54 -2.94 14.13 -11.87
N ASN A 55 -4.01 14.26 -12.66
CA ASN A 55 -5.29 14.79 -12.18
C ASN A 55 -5.91 13.91 -11.08
N LEU A 56 -5.81 12.59 -11.22
CA LEU A 56 -6.27 11.66 -10.20
C LEU A 56 -5.47 11.86 -8.90
N PHE A 57 -4.14 11.91 -8.96
CA PHE A 57 -3.26 12.10 -7.80
C PHE A 57 -3.48 13.44 -7.10
N ALA A 58 -3.66 14.52 -7.86
CA ALA A 58 -3.88 15.85 -7.31
C ALA A 58 -5.33 16.13 -6.86
N ASN A 59 -6.28 15.22 -7.07
CA ASN A 59 -7.66 15.47 -6.67
C ASN A 59 -7.86 15.26 -5.16
N PRO A 60 -8.13 16.32 -4.35
CA PRO A 60 -8.27 16.18 -2.90
C PRO A 60 -9.57 15.48 -2.48
N SER A 61 -10.57 15.42 -3.36
CA SER A 61 -11.84 14.74 -3.10
C SER A 61 -11.75 13.22 -3.25
N VAL A 62 -10.70 12.73 -3.93
CA VAL A 62 -10.44 11.30 -4.08
C VAL A 62 -9.38 10.89 -3.06
N ARG A 63 -9.74 9.98 -2.16
CA ARG A 63 -8.78 9.35 -1.24
C ARG A 63 -8.01 8.26 -1.97
N LYS A 64 -6.68 8.29 -1.88
CA LYS A 64 -5.80 7.24 -2.41
C LYS A 64 -5.31 6.39 -1.26
N ILE A 65 -5.27 5.08 -1.45
CA ILE A 65 -4.71 4.14 -0.49
C ILE A 65 -3.55 3.45 -1.19
N ALA A 66 -2.36 3.50 -0.59
CA ALA A 66 -1.16 2.87 -1.12
C ALA A 66 -0.40 2.18 0.00
N TYR A 67 0.60 1.37 -0.36
CA TYR A 67 1.58 0.83 0.58
C TYR A 67 2.97 1.16 0.05
N ASP A 68 3.72 1.97 0.77
CA ASP A 68 5.05 2.43 0.36
C ASP A 68 5.04 3.30 -0.92
N TRP A 69 4.17 4.32 -0.91
CA TRP A 69 3.95 5.21 -2.05
C TRP A 69 5.24 5.88 -2.53
N GLY A 70 6.20 6.11 -1.65
CA GLY A 70 7.49 6.72 -2.03
C GLY A 70 8.23 5.93 -3.11
N ASP A 71 8.24 4.61 -3.00
CA ASP A 71 8.90 3.73 -3.97
C ASP A 71 8.10 3.65 -5.28
N ASP A 72 6.77 3.57 -5.22
CA ASP A 72 5.90 3.56 -6.40
C ASP A 72 5.94 4.89 -7.15
N LYS A 73 5.88 6.02 -6.43
CA LYS A 73 6.01 7.37 -6.98
C LYS A 73 7.31 7.52 -7.77
N ALA A 74 8.43 7.07 -7.21
CA ALA A 74 9.72 7.16 -7.89
C ALA A 74 9.72 6.42 -9.24
N ARG A 75 9.11 5.24 -9.31
CA ARG A 75 8.98 4.46 -10.56
C ARG A 75 8.02 5.11 -11.56
N ILE A 76 6.87 5.58 -11.09
CA ILE A 76 5.86 6.24 -11.92
C ILE A 76 6.41 7.54 -12.50
N GLU A 77 7.09 8.37 -11.70
CA GLU A 77 7.72 9.63 -12.14
C GLU A 77 8.92 9.42 -13.06
N MET A 78 9.61 8.29 -12.97
CA MET A 78 10.63 7.92 -13.94
C MET A 78 10.00 7.53 -15.28
N THR A 79 8.83 6.89 -15.25
CA THR A 79 8.11 6.44 -16.45
C THR A 79 7.42 7.61 -17.15
N PHE A 80 6.86 8.54 -16.37
CA PHE A 80 6.14 9.74 -16.79
C PHE A 80 6.72 11.00 -16.10
N PRO A 81 7.80 11.59 -16.61
CA PRO A 81 8.46 12.74 -15.98
C PRO A 81 7.55 13.96 -15.74
N ALA A 82 6.49 14.14 -16.55
CA ALA A 82 5.50 15.19 -16.36
C ALA A 82 4.83 15.16 -14.97
N LEU A 83 4.74 13.98 -14.33
CA LEU A 83 4.16 13.81 -13.01
C LEU A 83 5.01 14.40 -11.86
N GLN A 84 6.26 14.77 -12.13
CA GLN A 84 7.12 15.45 -11.15
C GLN A 84 6.69 16.91 -10.91
N HIS A 85 5.86 17.47 -11.79
CA HIS A 85 5.39 18.85 -11.67
C HIS A 85 4.52 19.02 -10.42
N LYS A 86 4.70 20.14 -9.70
CA LYS A 86 3.99 20.41 -8.42
C LYS A 86 2.47 20.37 -8.53
N CYS A 87 1.90 20.68 -9.70
CA CYS A 87 0.45 20.61 -9.91
C CYS A 87 -0.12 19.18 -9.85
N TYR A 88 0.73 18.16 -9.89
CA TYR A 88 0.35 16.75 -9.75
C TYR A 88 0.79 16.14 -8.41
N GLN A 89 1.09 17.00 -7.42
CA GLN A 89 1.40 16.54 -6.07
C GLN A 89 0.23 15.73 -5.52
N MET A 90 0.55 14.59 -4.91
CA MET A 90 -0.43 13.69 -4.34
C MET A 90 -1.19 14.38 -3.19
N GLU A 91 -2.51 14.39 -3.30
CA GLU A 91 -3.45 14.90 -2.29
C GLU A 91 -4.24 13.74 -1.67
N ASN A 92 -4.66 13.86 -0.41
CA ASN A 92 -5.54 12.88 0.27
C ASN A 92 -5.06 11.41 0.16
N LEU A 93 -3.77 11.17 0.46
CA LEU A 93 -3.16 9.84 0.47
C LEU A 93 -3.18 9.23 1.88
N VAL A 94 -3.58 7.96 1.96
CA VAL A 94 -3.33 7.07 3.10
C VAL A 94 -2.26 6.06 2.68
N ASP A 95 -1.04 6.25 3.15
CA ASP A 95 0.03 5.26 2.95
C ASP A 95 0.09 4.29 4.15
N LEU A 96 -0.37 3.07 3.89
CA LEU A 96 -0.48 1.98 4.86
C LEU A 96 0.87 1.53 5.42
N ARG A 97 1.99 1.84 4.77
CA ARG A 97 3.33 1.59 5.32
C ARG A 97 3.51 2.32 6.65
N TYR A 98 3.06 3.57 6.74
CA TYR A 98 3.21 4.36 7.97
C TYR A 98 2.23 3.95 9.05
N VAL A 99 1.01 3.55 8.66
CA VAL A 99 0.05 2.93 9.60
C VAL A 99 0.63 1.67 10.21
N TRP A 100 1.24 0.82 9.39
CA TRP A 100 1.89 -0.40 9.83
C TRP A 100 3.11 -0.12 10.72
N LEU A 101 3.94 0.86 10.37
CA LEU A 101 5.06 1.29 11.21
C LEU A 101 4.55 1.76 12.57
N HIS A 102 3.57 2.66 12.61
CA HIS A 102 3.00 3.17 13.84
C HIS A 102 2.43 2.04 14.71
N TYR A 103 1.64 1.13 14.12
CA TYR A 103 1.15 -0.05 14.80
C TYR A 103 2.26 -0.85 15.48
N ARG A 104 3.41 -1.01 14.82
CA ARG A 104 4.53 -1.79 15.35
C ARG A 104 5.31 -1.11 16.46
N TYR A 105 5.38 0.22 16.44
CA TYR A 105 6.16 0.99 17.43
C TYR A 105 5.34 1.39 18.65
N CYS A 106 4.06 1.69 18.45
CA CYS A 106 3.15 2.18 19.49
C CYS A 106 2.08 1.15 19.88
N GLY A 107 2.06 -0.01 19.21
CA GLY A 107 1.13 -1.09 19.48
C GLY A 107 1.38 -1.80 20.82
N PRO A 108 0.39 -2.55 21.35
CA PRO A 108 0.63 -3.42 22.50
C PRO A 108 1.80 -4.35 22.18
N ALA A 109 2.68 -4.57 23.17
CA ALA A 109 3.77 -5.53 23.04
C ALA A 109 3.17 -6.90 22.67
N THR A 110 3.32 -7.31 21.40
CA THR A 110 2.77 -8.60 20.98
C THR A 110 3.59 -9.72 21.61
N PRO A 111 2.99 -10.72 22.27
CA PRO A 111 3.72 -11.89 22.79
C PRO A 111 4.42 -12.72 21.69
N TYR A 112 4.07 -12.48 20.42
CA TYR A 112 4.51 -13.26 19.27
C TYR A 112 5.86 -12.87 18.66
N ALA A 113 6.60 -11.92 19.25
CA ALA A 113 7.91 -11.53 18.73
C ALA A 113 9.02 -12.60 18.94
N ASN A 114 8.74 -13.67 19.71
CA ASN A 114 9.69 -14.75 20.01
C ASN A 114 9.25 -16.13 19.46
N ARG A 115 8.90 -16.23 18.17
CA ARG A 115 9.02 -17.52 17.47
C ARG A 115 9.96 -17.39 16.31
N SER A 116 11.22 -17.66 16.61
CA SER A 116 12.23 -18.12 15.67
C SER A 116 11.63 -19.18 14.75
N SER A 117 11.81 -18.95 13.45
CA SER A 117 11.86 -19.94 12.37
C SER A 117 11.72 -21.41 12.82
N THR A 118 10.52 -21.97 12.67
CA THR A 118 10.37 -23.40 12.44
C THR A 118 9.47 -23.58 11.23
N THR A 119 10.11 -24.08 10.18
CA THR A 119 9.55 -24.60 8.95
C THR A 119 8.44 -25.60 9.24
N SER A 120 7.25 -25.36 8.69
CA SER A 120 6.31 -26.43 8.37
C SER A 120 5.59 -26.07 7.08
N ASN A 121 5.92 -26.82 6.03
CA ASN A 121 5.13 -26.96 4.82
C ASN A 121 3.73 -27.42 5.23
N SER A 122 2.72 -26.62 4.93
CA SER A 122 1.39 -27.14 4.70
C SER A 122 0.71 -26.26 3.68
N SER A 123 0.78 -26.74 2.44
CA SER A 123 -0.10 -26.33 1.36
C SER A 123 -1.52 -26.65 1.79
N ASN A 124 -2.32 -25.64 2.11
CA ASN A 124 -3.75 -25.71 1.83
C ASN A 124 -4.33 -24.33 1.61
N ASN A 125 -5.06 -24.29 0.51
CA ASN A 125 -5.52 -23.17 -0.27
C ASN A 125 -6.97 -22.90 0.12
N THR A 126 -7.31 -21.69 0.55
CA THR A 126 -8.72 -21.23 0.53
C THR A 126 -8.78 -19.69 0.48
N TYR A 127 -8.46 -19.14 -0.69
CA TYR A 127 -9.04 -17.87 -1.13
C TYR A 127 -10.51 -18.14 -1.42
N ASN A 128 -11.37 -18.06 -0.40
CA ASN A 128 -12.83 -17.88 -0.49
C ASN A 128 -13.42 -18.16 0.90
N ASN A 129 -13.57 -17.12 1.73
CA ASN A 129 -14.62 -16.97 2.74
C ASN A 129 -14.25 -15.86 3.74
N PHE A 130 -14.58 -14.61 3.42
CA PHE A 130 -14.71 -13.56 4.44
C PHE A 130 -16.17 -13.17 4.71
N HIS A 131 -17.12 -14.05 4.39
CA HIS A 131 -18.51 -13.92 4.81
C HIS A 131 -18.85 -14.70 6.10
N SER A 132 -17.86 -15.33 6.79
CA SER A 132 -18.18 -16.23 7.91
C SER A 132 -17.25 -16.17 9.13
N VAL A 133 -16.26 -15.27 9.21
CA VAL A 133 -15.52 -15.06 10.46
C VAL A 133 -16.16 -13.89 11.20
N ASP A 134 -16.59 -14.12 12.44
CA ASP A 134 -17.37 -13.17 13.24
C ASP A 134 -16.54 -11.91 13.53
N ASN A 135 -16.70 -10.91 12.65
CA ASN A 135 -15.95 -9.65 12.66
C ASN A 135 -16.04 -8.92 14.02
N ARG A 136 -17.10 -9.15 14.80
CA ARG A 136 -17.30 -8.54 16.12
C ARG A 136 -16.19 -8.88 17.10
N THR A 137 -15.75 -10.14 17.16
CA THR A 137 -14.80 -10.61 18.17
C THR A 137 -13.37 -10.15 17.87
N MET A 138 -12.97 -10.14 16.59
CA MET A 138 -11.69 -9.56 16.18
C MET A 138 -11.66 -8.04 16.38
N LEU A 139 -12.74 -7.32 16.08
CA LEU A 139 -12.77 -5.85 16.24
C LEU A 139 -12.79 -5.43 17.72
N ALA A 140 -13.43 -6.21 18.60
CA ALA A 140 -13.52 -5.94 20.04
C ALA A 140 -12.18 -6.15 20.79
N GLU A 141 -11.49 -7.27 20.58
CA GLU A 141 -10.30 -7.69 21.36
C GLU A 141 -9.00 -7.76 20.54
N GLY A 142 -9.05 -7.41 19.25
CA GLY A 142 -7.92 -7.54 18.34
C GLY A 142 -6.88 -6.40 18.38
N PRO A 143 -5.84 -6.51 17.53
CA PRO A 143 -4.68 -5.59 17.49
C PRO A 143 -5.06 -4.11 17.30
N TRP A 144 -6.26 -3.84 16.80
CA TRP A 144 -6.83 -2.52 16.54
C TRP A 144 -6.88 -1.60 17.76
N ARG A 145 -6.92 -2.13 18.99
CA ARG A 145 -6.92 -1.32 20.24
C ARG A 145 -5.84 -0.24 20.26
N ALA A 146 -4.64 -0.54 19.75
CA ALA A 146 -3.57 0.44 19.69
C ALA A 146 -3.78 1.54 18.64
N LEU A 147 -4.48 1.22 17.56
CA LEU A 147 -4.77 2.16 16.47
C LEU A 147 -5.96 3.07 16.79
N ARG A 148 -6.72 2.76 17.85
CA ARG A 148 -7.88 3.56 18.31
C ARG A 148 -7.53 4.98 18.77
N ARG A 149 -6.27 5.27 19.10
CA ARG A 149 -5.85 6.59 19.62
C ARG A 149 -5.38 7.57 18.55
N VAL A 150 -5.36 7.17 17.28
CA VAL A 150 -4.89 8.03 16.19
C VAL A 150 -5.98 8.12 15.13
N GLU A 151 -6.58 9.30 14.96
CA GLU A 151 -7.55 9.55 13.89
C GLU A 151 -6.94 9.26 12.51
N ILE A 152 -7.72 8.71 11.56
CA ILE A 152 -7.28 8.56 10.15
C ILE A 152 -6.78 9.90 9.58
N ILE A 153 -7.35 11.03 10.03
CA ILE A 153 -6.92 12.37 9.63
C ILE A 153 -5.50 12.64 10.12
N ALA A 154 -5.17 12.24 11.36
CA ALA A 154 -3.82 12.32 11.90
C ALA A 154 -2.83 11.35 11.20
N TRP A 155 -3.31 10.30 10.54
CA TRP A 155 -2.42 9.39 9.80
C TRP A 155 -1.77 10.08 8.62
N SER A 156 -2.45 11.07 8.02
CA SER A 156 -1.93 11.99 7.01
C SER A 156 -0.99 13.08 7.59
N THR A 157 -0.91 13.23 8.92
CA THR A 157 -0.10 14.25 9.62
C THR A 157 1.02 13.69 10.50
N LEU A 158 1.11 12.37 10.71
CA LEU A 158 2.28 11.68 11.31
C LEU A 158 3.60 11.88 10.50
N PHE A 159 3.56 12.70 9.47
CA PHE A 159 4.56 12.95 8.43
C PHE A 159 5.80 13.75 8.89
N THR A 160 5.93 14.05 10.19
CA THR A 160 6.96 14.98 10.67
C THR A 160 7.78 14.51 11.85
N SER A 161 7.60 13.29 12.39
CA SER A 161 8.46 12.80 13.49
C SER A 161 9.73 12.10 12.96
N PRO A 162 10.93 12.69 13.12
CA PRO A 162 12.18 12.13 12.58
C PRO A 162 12.60 10.80 13.23
N GLY A 163 11.98 10.41 14.36
CA GLY A 163 12.36 9.24 15.16
C GLY A 163 11.75 7.90 14.73
N LEU A 164 10.67 7.88 13.94
CA LEU A 164 9.98 6.64 13.57
C LEU A 164 10.62 5.92 12.35
N MET A 165 11.52 6.61 11.65
CA MET A 165 11.97 6.26 10.30
C MET A 165 13.19 5.32 10.24
N SER A 166 13.81 4.96 11.38
CA SER A 166 15.17 4.37 11.42
C SER A 166 15.26 2.88 11.80
N ARG A 167 14.22 2.05 11.61
CA ARG A 167 14.41 0.58 11.73
C ARG A 167 13.70 -0.20 10.64
N CYS A 168 14.44 -1.15 10.05
CA CYS A 168 13.94 -2.17 9.14
C CYS A 168 12.84 -2.98 9.83
N CYS A 169 11.59 -2.67 9.50
CA CYS A 169 10.45 -3.37 10.06
C CYS A 169 10.19 -4.65 9.25
N ALA A 170 10.69 -5.79 9.72
CA ALA A 170 10.45 -7.11 9.13
C ALA A 170 8.94 -7.42 9.01
N GLY A 171 8.38 -7.53 7.81
CA GLY A 171 6.97 -7.91 7.61
C GLY A 171 6.31 -7.34 6.36
N GLY A 172 6.61 -6.11 5.93
CA GLY A 172 5.98 -5.52 4.74
C GLY A 172 4.43 -5.55 4.73
N LEU A 173 3.82 -5.39 3.56
CA LEU A 173 2.38 -5.53 3.35
C LEU A 173 1.86 -6.92 3.76
N SER A 174 2.63 -7.97 3.47
CA SER A 174 2.28 -9.36 3.83
C SER A 174 2.13 -9.56 5.34
N GLY A 175 3.01 -8.97 6.15
CA GLY A 175 2.95 -9.03 7.61
C GLY A 175 1.78 -8.21 8.16
N MET A 176 1.46 -7.08 7.52
CA MET A 176 0.25 -6.31 7.82
C MET A 176 -1.00 -7.15 7.54
N LEU A 177 -1.13 -7.77 6.36
CA LEU A 177 -2.26 -8.64 6.00
C LEU A 177 -2.42 -9.83 6.96
N ILE A 178 -1.33 -10.48 7.35
CA ILE A 178 -1.40 -11.61 8.29
C ILE A 178 -1.94 -11.15 9.65
N ARG A 179 -1.49 -9.98 10.13
CA ARG A 179 -1.89 -9.50 11.45
C ARG A 179 -3.28 -8.90 11.48
N LEU A 180 -3.65 -8.21 10.41
CA LEU A 180 -4.91 -7.50 10.36
C LEU A 180 -6.02 -8.42 9.81
N CYS A 181 -5.77 -9.06 8.68
CA CYS A 181 -6.79 -9.84 7.99
C CYS A 181 -6.69 -11.35 8.29
N GLY A 182 -5.63 -11.81 8.97
CA GLY A 182 -5.36 -13.24 9.13
C GLY A 182 -4.89 -13.93 7.83
N GLN A 183 -4.68 -13.17 6.76
CA GLN A 183 -4.41 -13.69 5.42
C GLN A 183 -2.93 -13.54 5.04
N ARG A 184 -2.42 -14.50 4.26
CA ARG A 184 -1.08 -14.40 3.66
C ARG A 184 -1.21 -13.87 2.24
N LEU A 185 -0.37 -12.89 1.91
CA LEU A 185 -0.18 -12.47 0.52
C LEU A 185 0.48 -13.61 -0.25
N ASP A 186 -0.16 -14.10 -1.30
CA ASP A 186 0.53 -14.94 -2.29
C ASP A 186 1.62 -14.10 -2.97
N LYS A 187 2.82 -14.65 -3.09
CA LYS A 187 3.99 -14.00 -3.71
C LYS A 187 4.54 -14.78 -4.90
N THR A 188 3.84 -15.82 -5.33
CA THR A 188 4.25 -16.73 -6.42
C THR A 188 4.63 -15.97 -7.69
N LEU A 189 3.89 -14.91 -8.03
CA LEU A 189 4.10 -14.12 -9.25
C LEU A 189 4.76 -12.75 -9.01
N GLN A 190 5.25 -12.49 -7.79
CA GLN A 190 5.89 -11.22 -7.43
C GLN A 190 7.06 -10.90 -8.37
N CYS A 191 7.86 -11.91 -8.71
CA CYS A 191 9.03 -11.80 -9.58
C CYS A 191 8.79 -12.39 -10.99
N SER A 192 7.53 -12.45 -11.44
CA SER A 192 7.22 -12.87 -12.81
C SER A 192 7.63 -11.79 -13.84
N ASP A 193 7.68 -12.17 -15.12
CA ASP A 193 7.95 -11.23 -16.20
C ASP A 193 6.73 -10.33 -16.46
N TRP A 194 6.74 -9.15 -15.86
CA TRP A 194 5.70 -8.13 -16.01
C TRP A 194 5.85 -7.27 -17.27
N GLU A 195 6.91 -7.46 -18.07
CA GLU A 195 7.12 -6.78 -19.35
C GLU A 195 6.56 -7.59 -20.52
N HIS A 196 6.57 -8.93 -20.42
CA HIS A 196 6.01 -9.80 -21.45
C HIS A 196 4.53 -9.49 -21.74
N ARG A 197 4.16 -9.56 -23.02
CA ARG A 197 2.78 -9.37 -23.49
C ARG A 197 2.36 -10.49 -24.44
N PRO A 198 1.11 -11.00 -24.34
CA PRO A 198 0.08 -10.60 -23.38
C PRO A 198 0.37 -11.08 -21.94
N LEU A 199 -0.16 -10.38 -20.92
CA LEU A 199 -0.12 -10.88 -19.54
C LEU A 199 -0.91 -12.19 -19.44
N THR A 200 -0.38 -13.15 -18.67
CA THR A 200 -1.09 -14.41 -18.37
C THR A 200 -2.30 -14.16 -17.47
N ASP A 201 -3.29 -15.05 -17.49
CA ASP A 201 -4.46 -14.91 -16.63
C ASP A 201 -4.10 -14.99 -15.14
N GLN A 202 -3.08 -15.78 -14.79
CA GLN A 202 -2.57 -15.83 -13.42
C GLN A 202 -1.94 -14.51 -12.99
N GLN A 203 -1.19 -13.82 -13.87
CA GLN A 203 -0.66 -12.49 -13.58
C GLN A 203 -1.76 -11.45 -13.40
N LYS A 204 -2.84 -11.51 -14.19
CA LYS A 204 -4.00 -10.62 -14.03
C LYS A 204 -4.69 -10.83 -12.68
N ILE A 205 -4.89 -12.09 -12.30
CA ILE A 205 -5.47 -12.46 -10.99
C ILE A 205 -4.57 -11.98 -9.85
N TYR A 206 -3.25 -12.20 -9.94
CA TYR A 206 -2.30 -11.76 -8.93
C TYR A 206 -2.25 -10.23 -8.81
N ALA A 207 -2.37 -9.51 -9.93
CA ALA A 207 -2.35 -8.05 -9.97
C ALA A 207 -3.60 -7.41 -9.35
N ASP A 208 -4.60 -8.20 -8.93
CA ASP A 208 -5.76 -7.70 -8.23
C ASP A 208 -5.37 -7.16 -6.84
N ALA A 209 -5.26 -5.83 -6.73
CA ALA A 209 -4.79 -5.12 -5.56
C ALA A 209 -5.90 -4.81 -4.51
N ARG A 210 -7.02 -5.55 -4.51
CA ARG A 210 -8.14 -5.33 -3.58
C ARG A 210 -7.73 -5.34 -2.10
N CYS A 211 -6.68 -6.09 -1.75
CA CYS A 211 -6.22 -6.24 -0.37
C CYS A 211 -5.93 -4.93 0.37
N LEU A 212 -5.53 -3.85 -0.32
CA LEU A 212 -5.32 -2.53 0.31
C LEU A 212 -6.64 -1.90 0.78
N MET A 213 -7.72 -2.12 0.02
CA MET A 213 -9.04 -1.64 0.39
C MET A 213 -9.62 -2.45 1.55
N ASP A 214 -9.44 -3.77 1.55
CA ASP A 214 -9.88 -4.62 2.67
C ASP A 214 -9.21 -4.18 3.99
N ILE A 215 -7.90 -3.92 3.95
CA ILE A 215 -7.16 -3.37 5.10
C ILE A 215 -7.77 -2.03 5.53
N HIS A 216 -7.98 -1.11 4.58
CA HIS A 216 -8.51 0.20 4.90
C HIS A 216 -9.92 0.14 5.50
N GLU A 217 -10.78 -0.73 4.98
CA GLU A 217 -12.15 -0.91 5.47
C GLU A 217 -12.16 -1.46 6.90
N ILE A 218 -11.30 -2.45 7.20
CA ILE A 218 -11.15 -2.99 8.56
C ILE A 218 -10.67 -1.90 9.52
N LEU A 219 -9.68 -1.11 9.11
CA LEU A 219 -9.15 -0.02 9.91
C LEU A 219 -10.20 1.08 10.15
N ALA A 220 -10.99 1.43 9.13
CA ALA A 220 -12.07 2.41 9.24
C ALA A 220 -13.22 1.90 10.13
N LYS A 221 -13.60 0.62 10.01
CA LYS A 221 -14.61 -0.01 10.90
C LYS A 221 -14.13 -0.01 12.35
N ALA A 222 -12.87 -0.35 12.60
CA ALA A 222 -12.31 -0.37 13.95
C ALA A 222 -12.32 1.00 14.65
N GLN A 223 -12.37 2.10 13.90
CA GLN A 223 -12.51 3.46 14.44
C GLN A 223 -13.95 3.88 14.73
N ARG A 224 -14.95 3.20 14.15
CA ARG A 224 -16.38 3.56 14.26
C ARG A 224 -17.14 2.82 15.36
N ILE A 225 -16.53 1.84 16.03
CA ILE A 225 -17.17 1.03 17.10
C ILE A 225 -17.11 1.80 18.44
N GLU A 226 -17.60 3.03 18.44
CA GLU A 226 -17.85 3.84 19.63
C GLU A 226 -19.33 3.79 20.02
#